data_AF-A0A7J8TBR2-F1
#
_entry.id   AF-A0A7J8TBR2-F1
#
_cell.length_a   1.000
_cell.length_b   1.000
_cell.length_c   1.000
_cell.angle_alpha   90.00
_cell.angle_beta   90.00
_cell.angle_gamma   90.00
#
_symmetry.space_group_name_H-M   'P 1'
#
loop_
_entity.id
_entity.type
_entity.pdbx_description
1 polymer ?
#
loop_
_entity_poly.entity_id
_entity_poly.type
_entity_poly.pdbx_seq_one_letter_code
_entity_poly.pdbx_strand_id
1 'polypeptide(L)'
;MEFITTGLERTLSTGNFDIQRFRMHRKGMTQVLARLSFIGTLGFMTKVSPQFEKSRKVSGPRALQPSQWGMLCPCDTPEGEACGLVKNLALMTHVTTDEDEGPLVSLVCTYSFEIAFVCEVIVIVHKSKVNSEEMSLVLKY
;
A
#
# COMPACT_ATOMS: atom_id res chain seq x y z
N MET A 1 -2.41 32.98 -1.78
CA MET A 1 -1.73 31.80 -2.36
C MET A 1 -0.56 31.31 -1.51
N GLU A 2 0.12 32.17 -0.74
CA GLU A 2 1.34 31.82 0.00
C GLU A 2 1.18 30.65 0.99
N PHE A 3 0.05 30.52 1.68
CA PHE A 3 -0.15 29.44 2.66
C PHE A 3 -0.03 28.02 2.08
N ILE A 4 -0.54 27.80 0.87
CA ILE A 4 -0.49 26.47 0.22
C ILE A 4 0.93 26.19 -0.24
N THR A 5 1.54 27.15 -0.94
CA THR A 5 2.91 27.03 -1.46
C THR A 5 3.92 26.81 -0.34
N THR A 6 3.94 27.68 0.67
CA THR A 6 4.87 27.57 1.81
C THR A 6 4.62 26.31 2.63
N GLY A 7 3.36 25.87 2.78
CA GLY A 7 3.02 24.62 3.45
C GLY A 7 3.59 23.40 2.72
N LEU A 8 3.42 23.33 1.39
CA LEU A 8 3.96 22.25 0.56
C LEU A 8 5.49 22.26 0.54
N GLU A 9 6.12 23.42 0.34
CA GLU A 9 7.57 23.57 0.34
C GLU A 9 8.19 23.14 1.67
N ARG A 10 7.62 23.57 2.80
CA ARG A 10 8.07 23.14 4.13
C ARG A 10 7.94 21.63 4.31
N THR A 11 6.83 21.04 3.90
CA THR A 11 6.56 19.61 4.07
C THR A 11 7.53 18.76 3.23
N LEU A 12 7.78 19.16 1.98
CA LEU A 12 8.67 18.45 1.07
C LEU A 12 10.15 18.63 1.43
N SER A 13 10.56 19.82 1.88
CA SER A 13 11.96 20.11 2.24
C SER A 13 12.36 19.46 3.57
N THR A 14 11.47 19.48 4.57
CA THR A 14 11.75 18.88 5.89
C THR A 14 11.43 17.39 5.95
N GLY A 15 10.57 16.89 5.05
CA GLY A 15 10.08 15.52 5.05
C GLY A 15 9.19 15.16 6.23
N ASN A 16 8.67 16.17 6.94
CA ASN A 16 7.73 15.99 8.04
C ASN A 16 6.30 16.32 7.59
N PHE A 17 5.46 15.29 7.52
CA PHE A 17 4.04 15.40 7.20
C PHE A 17 3.26 15.38 8.53
N ASP A 18 2.96 16.59 9.03
CA ASP A 18 2.18 16.81 10.24
C ASP A 18 0.80 17.37 9.87
N ILE A 19 -0.19 16.47 9.78
CA ILE A 19 -1.57 16.80 9.38
C ILE A 19 -2.50 16.54 10.56
N GLN A 20 -2.85 17.63 11.26
CA GLN A 20 -3.70 17.58 12.46
C GLN A 20 -5.09 16.99 12.20
N ARG A 21 -5.68 17.27 11.03
CA ARG A 21 -7.01 16.75 10.63
C ARG A 21 -7.09 15.22 10.69
N PHE A 22 -6.01 14.54 10.29
CA PHE A 22 -5.93 13.08 10.28
C PHE A 22 -5.10 12.52 11.43
N ARG A 23 -4.66 13.38 12.38
CA ARG A 23 -3.74 13.02 13.47
C ARG A 23 -2.49 12.29 12.96
N MET A 24 -1.99 12.71 11.80
CA MET A 24 -0.87 12.08 11.11
C MET A 24 0.39 12.87 11.39
N HIS A 25 1.34 12.26 12.10
CA HIS A 25 2.66 12.83 12.36
C HIS A 25 3.72 11.89 11.79
N ARG A 26 4.13 12.11 10.53
CA ARG A 26 5.12 11.25 9.83
C ARG A 26 6.39 12.00 9.53
N LYS A 27 7.53 11.42 9.90
CA LYS A 27 8.87 11.97 9.65
C LYS A 27 9.62 11.14 8.62
N GLY A 28 10.49 11.78 7.83
CA GLY A 28 11.35 11.12 6.86
C GLY A 28 10.63 10.62 5.61
N MET A 29 9.49 11.23 5.27
CA MET A 29 8.68 10.89 4.10
C MET A 29 9.36 11.28 2.79
N THR A 30 10.06 12.41 2.77
CA THR A 30 10.91 12.84 1.66
C THR A 30 12.38 12.76 2.05
N GLN A 31 13.21 12.43 1.06
CA GLN A 31 14.66 12.31 1.21
C GLN A 31 15.31 12.83 -0.06
N VAL A 32 16.53 13.37 0.06
CA VAL A 32 17.31 13.80 -1.09
C VAL A 32 17.72 12.55 -1.89
N LEU A 33 17.46 12.59 -3.19
CA LEU A 33 17.79 11.50 -4.11
C LEU A 33 19.31 11.30 -4.20
N ALA A 34 19.78 10.09 -3.90
CA ALA A 34 21.19 9.73 -4.02
C ALA A 34 21.57 9.48 -5.50
N ARG A 35 22.51 10.29 -6.02
CA ARG A 35 22.95 10.26 -7.43
C ARG A 35 24.39 9.75 -7.57
N LEU A 36 24.63 8.52 -7.09
CA LEU A 36 25.96 7.89 -7.14
C LEU A 36 26.21 7.12 -8.44
N SER A 37 25.16 6.48 -8.97
CA SER A 37 25.17 5.79 -10.26
C SER A 37 23.74 5.75 -10.82
N PHE A 38 23.60 5.42 -12.10
CA PHE A 38 22.28 5.26 -12.73
C PHE A 38 21.43 4.22 -11.97
N ILE A 39 22.02 3.04 -11.72
CA ILE A 39 21.36 1.94 -11.01
C ILE A 39 21.05 2.33 -9.55
N GLY A 40 21.98 2.99 -8.86
CA GLY A 40 21.77 3.44 -7.49
C GLY A 40 20.64 4.48 -7.38
N THR A 41 20.50 5.34 -8.39
CA THR A 41 19.40 6.32 -8.45
C THR A 41 18.06 5.61 -8.67
N LEU A 42 18.00 4.62 -9.57
CA LEU A 42 16.80 3.82 -9.82
C LEU A 42 16.38 3.03 -8.57
N GLY A 43 17.34 2.38 -7.90
CA GLY A 43 17.11 1.70 -6.62
C GLY A 43 16.64 2.65 -5.52
N PHE A 44 17.11 3.89 -5.50
CA PHE A 44 16.60 4.86 -4.52
C PHE A 44 15.13 5.23 -4.77
N MET A 45 14.69 5.29 -6.03
CA MET A 45 13.30 5.62 -6.42
C MET A 45 12.32 4.47 -6.18
N THR A 46 12.75 3.21 -6.32
CA THR A 46 11.90 2.02 -6.11
C THR A 46 11.87 1.53 -4.65
N LYS A 47 12.52 2.27 -3.75
CA LYS A 47 12.64 1.93 -2.33
C LYS A 47 11.31 2.09 -1.59
N VAL A 48 10.90 1.03 -0.90
CA VAL A 48 9.76 0.96 0.00
C VAL A 48 10.25 0.88 1.44
N SER A 49 9.85 1.84 2.27
CA SER A 49 10.19 1.88 3.70
C SER A 49 8.94 1.75 4.58
N PRO A 50 8.82 0.69 5.41
CA PRO A 50 7.71 0.54 6.32
C PRO A 50 7.83 1.52 7.47
N GLN A 51 6.68 1.86 8.05
CA GLN A 51 6.53 2.81 9.15
C GLN A 51 6.79 2.15 10.53
N PHE A 52 7.73 1.22 10.59
CA PHE A 52 8.08 0.52 11.81
C PHE A 52 9.24 1.24 12.51
N GLU A 53 9.22 1.27 13.84
CA GLU A 53 10.38 1.71 14.60
C GLU A 53 11.54 0.75 14.33
N LYS A 54 12.58 1.27 13.67
CA LYS A 54 13.75 0.49 13.25
C LYS A 54 14.47 -0.15 14.44
N SER A 55 14.39 0.48 15.62
CA SER A 55 15.07 0.05 16.85
C SER A 55 14.48 -1.23 17.45
N ARG A 56 13.22 -1.54 17.13
CA ARG A 56 12.57 -2.74 17.65
C ARG A 56 13.10 -3.95 16.88
N LYS A 57 13.87 -4.80 17.58
CA LYS A 57 14.42 -6.06 17.04
C LYS A 57 13.35 -7.16 16.96
N VAL A 58 12.33 -6.94 16.14
CA VAL A 58 11.30 -7.96 15.84
C VAL A 58 11.68 -8.66 14.54
N SER A 59 11.82 -9.98 14.57
CA SER A 59 12.20 -10.80 13.40
C SER A 59 11.06 -10.97 12.39
N GLY A 60 9.80 -11.02 12.85
CA GLY A 60 8.61 -11.23 12.01
C GLY A 60 8.53 -10.33 10.76
N PRO A 61 8.50 -8.99 10.90
CA PRO A 61 8.42 -8.08 9.75
C PRO A 61 9.70 -8.02 8.91
N ARG A 62 10.83 -8.50 9.45
CA ARG A 62 12.13 -8.52 8.76
C ARG A 62 12.30 -9.76 7.89
N ALA A 63 11.62 -10.85 8.24
CA ALA A 63 11.64 -12.07 7.46
C ALA A 63 11.05 -11.82 6.05
N LEU A 64 11.65 -12.45 5.04
CA LEU A 64 11.10 -12.49 3.69
C LEU A 64 9.85 -13.37 3.70
N GLN A 65 8.70 -12.78 3.39
CA GLN A 65 7.42 -13.50 3.38
C GLN A 65 7.15 -14.04 1.97
N PRO A 66 6.66 -15.28 1.81
CA PRO A 66 6.31 -15.83 0.50
C PRO A 66 5.29 -14.99 -0.27
N SER A 67 4.41 -14.28 0.43
CA SER A 67 3.45 -13.35 -0.17
C SER A 67 4.07 -12.17 -0.91
N GLN A 68 5.37 -11.88 -0.70
CA GLN A 68 6.09 -10.78 -1.35
C GLN A 68 6.66 -11.18 -2.72
N TRP A 69 6.56 -12.46 -3.09
CA TRP A 69 7.07 -12.99 -4.34
C TRP A 69 6.51 -12.21 -5.55
N GLY A 70 7.40 -11.75 -6.42
CA GLY A 70 7.03 -10.97 -7.62
C GLY A 70 6.66 -9.50 -7.38
N MET A 71 6.50 -9.07 -6.11
CA MET A 71 6.22 -7.67 -5.76
C MET A 71 7.43 -6.94 -5.20
N LEU A 72 8.26 -7.61 -4.40
CA LEU A 72 9.46 -7.03 -3.81
C LEU A 72 10.70 -7.83 -4.20
N CYS A 73 11.83 -7.14 -4.34
CA CYS A 73 13.12 -7.78 -4.55
C CYS A 73 13.54 -8.55 -3.28
N PRO A 74 13.86 -9.85 -3.37
CA PRO A 74 14.27 -10.63 -2.21
C PRO A 74 15.68 -10.28 -1.71
N CYS A 75 16.53 -9.72 -2.58
CA CYS A 75 17.95 -9.47 -2.30
C CYS A 75 18.25 -8.02 -1.95
N ASP A 76 17.46 -7.07 -2.44
CA ASP A 76 17.75 -5.64 -2.34
C ASP A 76 17.18 -5.05 -1.03
N THR A 77 17.94 -5.24 0.04
CA THR A 77 17.69 -4.68 1.37
C THR A 77 19.03 -4.20 1.94
N PRO A 78 19.09 -3.01 2.58
CA PRO A 78 20.31 -2.57 3.25
C PRO A 78 20.65 -3.49 4.43
N GLU A 79 21.93 -3.60 4.73
CA GLU A 79 22.41 -4.30 5.92
C GLU A 79 22.17 -3.49 7.22
N GLY A 80 22.25 -4.14 8.37
CA GLY A 80 22.11 -3.51 9.68
C GLY A 80 20.66 -3.35 10.16
N GLU A 81 20.37 -2.25 10.86
CA GLU A 81 19.08 -2.05 11.55
C GLU A 81 17.88 -1.94 10.59
N ALA A 82 18.12 -1.57 9.33
CA ALA A 82 17.08 -1.48 8.30
C ALA A 82 16.85 -2.80 7.53
N CYS A 83 17.66 -3.84 7.80
CA CYS A 83 17.60 -5.10 7.08
C CYS A 83 16.22 -5.78 7.22
N GLY A 84 15.66 -6.17 6.09
CA GLY A 84 14.34 -6.80 5.97
C GLY A 84 13.17 -5.83 6.14
N LEU A 85 13.43 -4.58 6.57
CA LEU A 85 12.40 -3.54 6.66
C LEU A 85 12.37 -2.73 5.38
N VAL A 86 13.50 -2.13 5.00
CA VAL A 86 13.61 -1.38 3.75
C VAL A 86 13.82 -2.37 2.61
N LYS A 87 12.96 -2.31 1.61
CA LYS A 87 12.95 -3.21 0.46
C LYS A 87 12.75 -2.43 -0.82
N ASN A 88 13.04 -3.04 -1.96
CA ASN A 88 12.78 -2.44 -3.26
C ASN A 88 11.67 -3.18 -4.00
N LEU A 89 10.87 -2.45 -4.79
CA LEU A 89 9.90 -3.07 -5.70
C LEU A 89 10.62 -3.96 -6.72
N ALA A 90 9.98 -5.06 -7.13
CA ALA A 90 10.49 -5.85 -8.24
C ALA A 90 10.25 -5.13 -9.58
N LEU A 91 11.04 -5.49 -10.60
CA LEU A 91 11.08 -4.77 -11.88
C LEU A 91 9.73 -4.70 -12.62
N MET A 92 8.89 -5.73 -12.48
CA MET A 92 7.58 -5.83 -13.14
C MET A 92 6.41 -5.49 -12.22
N THR A 93 6.68 -5.00 -11.01
CA THR A 93 5.61 -4.68 -10.05
C THR A 93 4.87 -3.42 -10.48
N HIS A 94 3.54 -3.49 -10.46
CA HIS A 94 2.65 -2.37 -10.72
C HIS A 94 1.89 -2.01 -9.46
N VAL A 95 1.84 -0.72 -9.11
CA VAL A 95 1.06 -0.19 -7.99
C VAL A 95 -0.27 0.30 -8.55
N THR A 96 -1.37 -0.31 -8.13
CA THR A 96 -2.72 0.08 -8.54
C THR A 96 -3.14 1.39 -7.88
N THR A 97 -3.96 2.16 -8.60
CA THR A 97 -4.69 3.32 -8.08
C THR A 97 -6.16 2.97 -7.88
N ASP A 98 -6.89 3.84 -7.20
CA ASP A 98 -8.34 3.69 -7.07
C ASP A 98 -9.01 3.89 -8.45
N GLU A 99 -9.96 3.02 -8.77
CA GLU A 99 -10.75 3.03 -10.00
C GLU A 99 -12.24 3.08 -9.66
N ASP A 100 -13.07 3.59 -10.58
CA ASP A 100 -14.52 3.64 -10.36
C ASP A 100 -15.12 2.23 -10.29
N GLU A 101 -15.88 1.97 -9.22
CA GLU A 101 -16.50 0.67 -8.97
C GLU A 101 -17.84 0.51 -9.71
N GLY A 102 -18.46 1.61 -10.17
CA GLY A 102 -19.76 1.61 -10.85
C GLY A 102 -19.90 0.57 -11.98
N PRO A 103 -18.93 0.47 -12.91
CA PRO A 103 -18.95 -0.54 -13.96
C PRO A 103 -18.90 -1.98 -13.42
N LEU A 104 -18.13 -2.24 -12.36
CA LEU A 104 -18.05 -3.56 -11.74
C LEU A 104 -19.37 -3.95 -11.08
N VAL A 105 -19.98 -3.03 -10.34
CA VAL A 105 -21.30 -3.26 -9.71
C VAL A 105 -22.36 -3.52 -10.79
N SER A 106 -22.38 -2.73 -11.86
CA SER A 106 -23.32 -2.93 -12.97
C SER A 106 -23.15 -4.28 -13.65
N LEU A 107 -21.91 -4.73 -13.87
CA LEU A 107 -21.62 -6.05 -14.44
C LEU A 107 -22.13 -7.17 -13.52
N VAL A 108 -21.85 -7.08 -12.21
CA VAL A 108 -22.32 -8.07 -11.23
C VAL A 108 -23.86 -8.14 -11.20
N CYS A 109 -24.54 -6.99 -11.22
CA CYS A 109 -26.01 -6.92 -11.30
C CYS A 109 -26.57 -7.49 -12.61
N THR A 110 -25.85 -7.34 -13.74
CA THR A 110 -26.32 -7.76 -15.07
C THR A 110 -26.19 -9.27 -15.28
N TYR A 111 -25.14 -9.90 -14.74
CA TYR A 111 -24.84 -11.33 -14.94
C TYR A 111 -25.40 -12.26 -13.85
N SER A 112 -26.54 -11.89 -13.24
CA SER A 112 -27.37 -12.76 -12.37
C SER A 112 -26.91 -12.98 -10.93
N PHE A 113 -26.22 -12.02 -10.30
CA PHE A 113 -26.24 -11.96 -8.85
C PHE A 113 -27.47 -11.19 -8.38
N GLU A 114 -28.52 -11.91 -7.96
CA GLU A 114 -29.60 -11.33 -7.17
C GLU A 114 -29.01 -10.77 -5.88
N ILE A 115 -28.78 -9.46 -5.83
CA ILE A 115 -28.42 -8.75 -4.60
C ILE A 115 -29.70 -8.65 -3.76
N ALA A 116 -30.02 -9.73 -3.06
CA ALA A 116 -31.09 -9.76 -2.07
C ALA A 116 -30.58 -9.19 -0.75
N PHE A 117 -30.96 -7.95 -0.48
CA PHE A 117 -30.80 -7.25 0.78
C PHE A 117 -31.73 -7.88 1.84
N VAL A 118 -31.40 -9.05 2.42
CA VAL A 118 -32.21 -9.65 3.51
C VAL A 118 -31.34 -10.23 4.62
N CYS A 119 -31.63 -9.76 5.82
CA CYS A 119 -31.16 -10.26 7.12
C CYS A 119 -31.36 -11.77 7.30
N GLU A 120 -30.38 -12.37 8.00
CA GLU A 120 -30.38 -13.68 8.65
C GLU A 120 -30.34 -14.97 7.78
N VAL A 121 -29.58 -15.93 8.32
CA VAL A 121 -29.41 -17.35 7.98
C VAL A 121 -28.22 -17.71 7.09
N ILE A 122 -27.37 -18.57 7.66
CA ILE A 122 -26.11 -19.10 7.16
C ILE A 122 -26.31 -19.85 5.82
N VAL A 123 -25.65 -19.38 4.76
CA VAL A 123 -25.48 -20.07 3.46
C VAL A 123 -24.03 -19.86 3.01
N ILE A 124 -23.39 -20.88 2.42
CA ILE A 124 -21.97 -20.90 2.05
C ILE A 124 -21.60 -19.66 1.22
N VAL A 125 -20.81 -18.76 1.81
CA VAL A 125 -20.45 -17.46 1.22
C VAL A 125 -19.19 -17.61 0.37
N HIS A 126 -19.29 -17.43 -0.96
CA HIS A 126 -18.11 -17.04 -1.74
C HIS A 126 -17.90 -15.55 -1.47
N LYS A 127 -16.99 -15.24 -0.53
CA LYS A 127 -16.69 -13.85 -0.14
C LYS A 127 -15.88 -13.19 -1.26
N SER A 128 -16.55 -12.39 -2.08
CA SER A 128 -15.90 -11.47 -3.01
C SER A 128 -15.74 -10.15 -2.28
N LYS A 129 -14.49 -9.72 -2.04
CA LYS A 129 -14.22 -8.46 -1.35
C LYS A 129 -13.80 -7.42 -2.38
N VAL A 130 -14.62 -6.37 -2.55
CA VAL A 130 -14.26 -5.20 -3.35
C VAL A 130 -13.96 -4.08 -2.37
N ASN A 131 -12.73 -3.58 -2.42
CA ASN A 131 -12.25 -2.41 -1.67
C ASN A 131 -12.67 -2.33 -0.18
N SER A 132 -12.58 -3.47 0.51
CA SER A 132 -12.95 -3.67 1.93
C SER A 132 -14.44 -3.79 2.27
N GLU A 133 -15.34 -3.54 1.34
CA GLU A 133 -16.77 -3.89 1.47
C GLU A 133 -16.99 -5.37 1.11
N GLU A 134 -17.68 -6.11 1.99
CA GLU A 134 -17.98 -7.53 1.75
C GLU A 134 -19.18 -7.66 0.81
N MET A 135 -18.94 -8.06 -0.44
CA MET A 135 -20.01 -8.46 -1.36
C MET A 135 -20.23 -9.97 -1.22
N SER A 136 -21.24 -10.35 -0.42
CA SER A 136 -21.58 -11.75 -0.18
C SER A 136 -22.53 -12.25 -1.28
N LEU A 137 -22.07 -13.26 -2.03
CA LEU A 137 -22.82 -13.87 -3.12
C LEU A 137 -23.57 -15.10 -2.58
N VAL A 138 -24.90 -15.12 -2.70
CA VAL A 138 -25.77 -16.24 -2.29
C VAL A 138 -26.26 -16.96 -3.54
N LEU A 139 -25.72 -18.15 -3.83
CA LEU A 139 -26.26 -19.05 -4.85
C LEU A 139 -27.33 -19.94 -4.21
N LYS A 140 -28.60 -19.75 -4.59
CA LYS A 140 -29.69 -20.67 -4.27
C LYS A 140 -29.72 -21.77 -5.35
N TYR A 141 -29.65 -23.03 -4.93
CA TYR A 141 -30.08 -24.18 -5.75
C TYR A 141 -31.53 -24.50 -5.41
#